data_AF-A0AAU9L3T1-F1
#
_entry.id   AF-A0AAU9L3T1-F1
#
_cell.length_a   1.000
_cell.length_b   1.000
_cell.length_c   1.000
_cell.angle_alpha   90.00
_cell.angle_beta   90.00
_cell.angle_gamma   90.00
#
_symmetry.space_group_name_H-M   'P 1'
#
loop_
_entity.id
_entity.type
_entity.pdbx_description
1 polymer ?
#
loop_
_entity_poly.entity_id
_entity_poly.type
_entity_poly.pdbx_seq_one_letter_code
_entity_poly.pdbx_strand_id
1 'polypeptide(L)'
;MPHVLLPTRPVPLSSMHVTDQHSPKDDEIKNSSVWLTPPVVSLPTTASRFSACKRRASSLGDLFPRPQKTASPAEALASAFHMVSSRTHQKIAKLRSRSDLFIKKSTRVNNGGWRLQVNNSIKRAAPVSNARFKWGEQHMLQHAQAAFDFHGEDAGAASCYFHIVADGVSSPFGRQSLVDYDGVPVSSAILSKELVRCVRIVLEELSSHNREQLDQAAFEGGVVDAIKTARINCFQHRKSRLATTLAVSYFNRWTGTLLTFSLGDSKCLVVRRGTVVYETLAVLREFNMPTVVNLREQLVPKAYVVQSFALQEGDTCLTFSDGLGDNLYKDDITAALAASELCETGLQSVCDQLINMSRGHEKISLHGNGGVGECQLYPFATAAVLEYRKRTLEETKLAAGGLLDPSGVDHMALSLELIERHKGKQILDRHLLLRRPSRKHHYSLMQLRLMAQMATKKPDDITLYMTRFV
;
A
#
# COMPACT_ATOMS: atom_id res chain seq x y z
N MET A 1 -57.72 -29.10 -26.38
CA MET A 1 -56.98 -30.30 -26.84
C MET A 1 -55.82 -29.84 -27.72
N PRO A 2 -54.62 -30.43 -27.60
CA PRO A 2 -54.22 -31.41 -26.59
C PRO A 2 -54.01 -30.78 -25.21
N HIS A 3 -53.80 -31.61 -24.18
CA HIS A 3 -53.28 -31.19 -22.86
C HIS A 3 -51.82 -31.64 -22.74
N VAL A 4 -51.01 -30.90 -21.98
CA VAL A 4 -49.71 -31.37 -21.48
C VAL A 4 -49.75 -31.31 -19.96
N LEU A 5 -49.29 -32.39 -19.31
CA LEU A 5 -49.48 -32.63 -17.88
C LEU A 5 -48.31 -32.11 -17.04
N LEU A 6 -48.61 -31.64 -15.83
CA LEU A 6 -47.62 -31.30 -14.80
C LEU A 6 -47.14 -32.57 -14.08
N PRO A 7 -45.82 -32.74 -13.82
CA PRO A 7 -45.33 -33.76 -12.90
C PRO A 7 -45.56 -33.34 -11.44
N THR A 8 -45.96 -34.29 -10.60
CA THR A 8 -46.34 -34.08 -9.19
C THR A 8 -45.15 -34.15 -8.22
N ARG A 9 -45.21 -33.37 -7.14
CA ARG A 9 -44.31 -33.53 -5.97
C ARG A 9 -44.62 -34.83 -5.21
N PRO A 10 -43.60 -35.53 -4.66
CA PRO A 10 -43.73 -36.32 -3.45
C PRO A 10 -43.65 -35.44 -2.18
N VAL A 11 -44.26 -35.89 -1.10
CA VAL A 11 -44.10 -35.37 0.29
C VAL A 11 -43.95 -36.61 1.23
N PRO A 12 -43.73 -36.51 2.56
CA PRO A 12 -42.67 -37.29 3.18
C PRO A 12 -43.13 -38.46 4.08
N LEU A 13 -42.17 -39.31 4.44
CA LEU A 13 -42.23 -40.26 5.56
C LEU A 13 -41.10 -39.87 6.54
N SER A 14 -41.37 -39.54 7.81
CA SER A 14 -41.82 -40.44 8.90
C SER A 14 -40.74 -41.50 9.18
N SER A 15 -39.76 -41.21 10.05
CA SER A 15 -39.79 -41.31 11.52
C SER A 15 -39.60 -42.75 12.06
N MET A 16 -38.52 -42.94 12.83
CA MET A 16 -38.41 -44.01 13.83
C MET A 16 -37.73 -43.46 15.08
N HIS A 17 -38.22 -43.86 16.26
CA HIS A 17 -37.48 -43.76 17.52
C HIS A 17 -36.51 -44.93 17.64
N VAL A 18 -35.42 -44.73 18.38
CA VAL A 18 -34.77 -45.75 19.21
C VAL A 18 -34.52 -45.12 20.59
N THR A 19 -34.62 -45.93 21.64
CA THR A 19 -34.68 -45.53 23.05
C THR A 19 -33.30 -45.42 23.72
N ASP A 20 -33.28 -44.81 24.92
CA ASP A 20 -32.20 -44.93 25.91
C ASP A 20 -31.80 -46.38 26.22
N GLN A 21 -30.59 -46.57 26.78
CA GLN A 21 -30.44 -47.34 28.03
C GLN A 21 -29.10 -47.11 28.78
N HIS A 22 -29.25 -46.85 30.09
CA HIS A 22 -28.38 -47.12 31.25
C HIS A 22 -26.87 -46.79 31.34
N SER A 23 -26.53 -46.32 32.55
CA SER A 23 -25.20 -46.20 33.18
C SER A 23 -25.01 -47.32 34.23
N PRO A 24 -23.75 -47.73 34.52
CA PRO A 24 -23.12 -47.51 35.85
C PRO A 24 -22.04 -46.41 35.77
N LYS A 25 -21.60 -45.68 36.81
CA LYS A 25 -21.41 -45.90 38.27
C LYS A 25 -20.13 -46.67 38.65
N ASP A 26 -19.28 -46.21 39.59
CA ASP A 26 -19.19 -44.88 40.24
C ASP A 26 -17.95 -44.08 39.74
N ASP A 27 -16.87 -43.70 40.43
CA ASP A 27 -16.45 -43.76 41.85
C ASP A 27 -15.40 -42.64 42.13
N GLU A 28 -14.94 -42.47 43.38
CA GLU A 28 -14.15 -41.32 43.82
C GLU A 28 -12.65 -41.32 43.42
N ILE A 29 -12.06 -40.11 43.31
CA ILE A 29 -10.97 -39.72 44.21
C ILE A 29 -10.95 -38.19 44.38
N LYS A 30 -10.84 -37.74 45.63
CA LYS A 30 -10.74 -36.32 46.01
C LYS A 30 -9.31 -35.83 45.82
N ASN A 31 -9.12 -34.60 45.36
CA ASN A 31 -8.09 -33.72 45.96
C ASN A 31 -8.33 -32.23 45.69
N SER A 32 -8.09 -31.42 46.72
CA SER A 32 -8.31 -29.97 46.71
C SER A 32 -7.08 -29.20 46.26
N SER A 33 -7.26 -28.13 45.50
CA SER A 33 -6.33 -26.99 45.51
C SER A 33 -7.08 -25.66 45.46
N VAL A 34 -7.15 -25.00 46.62
CA VAL A 34 -7.59 -23.60 46.71
C VAL A 34 -6.47 -22.73 46.16
N TRP A 35 -6.77 -21.93 45.13
CA TRP A 35 -5.86 -20.88 44.66
C TRP A 35 -6.43 -19.50 44.96
N LEU A 36 -5.66 -18.74 45.74
CA LEU A 36 -6.04 -17.46 46.30
C LEU A 36 -5.92 -16.34 45.25
N THR A 37 -6.84 -15.37 45.32
CA THR A 37 -6.70 -14.10 44.59
C THR A 37 -5.47 -13.33 45.09
N PRO A 38 -4.50 -12.95 44.22
CA PRO A 38 -3.37 -12.13 44.64
C PRO A 38 -3.82 -10.70 44.99
N PRO A 39 -3.16 -10.03 45.96
CA PRO A 39 -3.58 -8.72 46.45
C PRO A 39 -3.26 -7.59 45.48
N VAL A 40 -4.07 -6.53 45.52
CA VAL A 40 -3.82 -5.26 44.81
C VAL A 40 -2.67 -4.52 45.50
N VAL A 41 -1.53 -4.37 44.81
CA VAL A 41 -0.40 -3.54 45.24
C VAL A 41 -0.27 -2.34 44.31
N SER A 42 -0.50 -1.15 44.85
CA SER A 42 -0.34 0.13 44.12
C SER A 42 1.12 0.57 44.08
N LEU A 43 1.76 0.44 42.92
CA LEU A 43 3.11 1.00 42.65
C LEU A 43 3.01 2.42 42.08
N PRO A 44 3.98 3.31 42.38
CA PRO A 44 3.89 4.73 42.04
C PRO A 44 4.21 5.02 40.57
N THR A 45 3.46 5.94 39.97
CA THR A 45 3.72 6.45 38.62
C THR A 45 5.01 7.27 38.57
N THR A 46 6.09 6.68 38.06
CA THR A 46 7.28 7.41 37.63
C THR A 46 7.01 8.12 36.30
N ALA A 47 7.39 9.40 36.20
CA ALA A 47 7.14 10.18 34.99
C ALA A 47 8.09 9.77 33.85
N SER A 48 7.55 9.69 32.63
CA SER A 48 8.33 9.41 31.42
C SER A 48 9.41 10.48 31.18
N ARG A 49 10.62 10.05 30.84
CA ARG A 49 11.78 10.94 30.57
C ARG A 49 11.80 11.52 29.14
N PHE A 50 10.81 11.24 28.31
CA PHE A 50 10.76 11.67 26.90
C PHE A 50 10.21 13.10 26.69
N SER A 51 10.86 14.10 27.29
CA SER A 51 10.52 15.52 27.10
C SER A 51 11.71 16.43 26.76
N ALA A 52 12.90 15.88 26.51
CA ALA A 52 14.16 16.62 26.53
C ALA A 52 15.13 16.32 25.37
N CYS A 53 14.66 16.31 24.10
CA CYS A 53 15.55 16.26 22.94
C CYS A 53 15.15 17.19 21.78
N LYS A 54 15.02 18.50 22.04
CA LYS A 54 15.00 19.51 20.98
C LYS A 54 16.42 19.81 20.49
N ARG A 55 16.98 18.95 19.65
CA ARG A 55 18.18 19.28 18.86
C ARG A 55 17.77 19.97 17.56
N ARG A 56 18.57 20.96 17.14
CA ARG A 56 18.40 21.68 15.88
C ARG A 56 18.94 20.79 14.76
N ALA A 57 18.15 20.51 13.73
CA ALA A 57 18.68 19.81 12.55
C ALA A 57 19.72 20.70 11.86
N SER A 58 20.91 20.15 11.59
CA SER A 58 21.91 20.77 10.72
C SER A 58 21.36 20.88 9.30
N SER A 59 21.71 21.94 8.57
CA SER A 59 21.12 22.18 7.26
C SER A 59 22.02 21.68 6.14
N LEU A 60 21.45 21.29 5.00
CA LEU A 60 22.24 20.81 3.86
C LEU A 60 23.11 21.92 3.22
N GLY A 61 22.96 23.18 3.65
CA GLY A 61 23.82 24.29 3.26
C GLY A 61 25.22 24.28 3.89
N ASP A 62 25.43 23.49 4.95
CA ASP A 62 26.68 23.52 5.74
C ASP A 62 27.85 22.73 5.09
N LEU A 63 27.63 22.10 3.92
CA LEU A 63 28.58 21.19 3.25
C LEU A 63 29.13 21.67 1.89
N PHE A 64 28.75 22.87 1.41
CA PHE A 64 29.22 23.39 0.12
C PHE A 64 29.68 24.86 0.21
N PRO A 65 30.96 25.18 -0.08
CA PRO A 65 31.42 26.57 -0.12
C PRO A 65 30.82 27.29 -1.33
N ARG A 66 29.83 28.16 -1.10
CA ARG A 66 29.30 29.05 -2.13
C ARG A 66 30.35 30.12 -2.51
N PRO A 67 30.53 30.44 -3.81
CA PRO A 67 31.28 31.62 -4.22
C PRO A 67 30.68 32.89 -3.61
N GLN A 68 31.51 33.76 -3.05
CA GLN A 68 31.06 35.06 -2.56
C GLN A 68 30.67 35.94 -3.75
N LYS A 69 29.37 36.26 -3.87
CA LYS A 69 28.92 37.44 -4.62
C LYS A 69 28.73 38.58 -3.63
N THR A 70 29.18 39.78 -3.99
CA THR A 70 28.95 41.00 -3.22
C THR A 70 27.46 41.32 -3.21
N ALA A 71 26.88 41.45 -2.02
CA ALA A 71 25.45 41.70 -1.85
C ALA A 71 25.07 43.09 -2.36
N SER A 72 23.94 43.20 -3.04
CA SER A 72 23.39 44.46 -3.52
C SER A 72 22.72 45.26 -2.39
N PRO A 73 22.61 46.60 -2.49
CA PRO A 73 21.91 47.41 -1.49
C PRO A 73 20.44 47.01 -1.27
N ALA A 74 19.79 46.42 -2.29
CA ALA A 74 18.41 45.93 -2.19
C ALA A 74 18.28 44.71 -1.25
N GLU A 75 19.26 43.80 -1.24
CA GLU A 75 19.25 42.61 -0.37
C GLU A 75 19.47 42.97 1.09
N ALA A 76 20.32 43.97 1.37
CA ALA A 76 20.49 44.53 2.72
C ALA A 76 19.17 45.12 3.25
N LEU A 77 18.42 45.82 2.41
CA LEU A 77 17.13 46.43 2.74
C LEU A 77 16.04 45.36 2.98
N ALA A 78 16.00 44.31 2.16
CA ALA A 78 15.11 43.16 2.38
C ALA A 78 15.42 42.41 3.69
N SER A 79 16.70 42.22 4.02
CA SER A 79 17.16 41.62 5.28
C SER A 79 16.69 42.44 6.50
N ALA A 80 16.79 43.76 6.44
CA ALA A 80 16.33 44.65 7.50
C ALA A 80 14.82 44.50 7.78
N PHE A 81 13.97 44.44 6.74
CA PHE A 81 12.54 44.20 6.92
C PHE A 81 12.23 42.82 7.53
N HIS A 82 12.95 41.76 7.13
CA HIS A 82 12.81 40.44 7.75
C HIS A 82 13.18 40.44 9.25
N MET A 83 14.22 41.18 9.65
CA MET A 83 14.57 41.32 11.07
C MET A 83 13.46 42.00 11.88
N VAL A 84 12.80 43.04 11.35
CA VAL A 84 11.69 43.73 12.03
C VAL A 84 10.48 42.81 12.22
N SER A 85 10.12 42.02 11.21
CA SER A 85 9.02 41.03 11.28
C SER A 85 9.24 39.96 12.35
N SER A 86 10.50 39.51 12.54
CA SER A 86 10.82 38.50 13.57
C SER A 86 10.48 38.96 15.01
N ARG A 87 10.67 40.26 15.31
CA ARG A 87 10.46 40.84 16.64
C ARG A 87 8.98 41.02 16.98
N THR A 88 8.11 41.24 16.00
CA THR A 88 6.65 41.31 16.21
C THR A 88 6.06 39.93 16.50
N HIS A 89 6.45 38.89 15.75
CA HIS A 89 5.99 37.53 16.01
C HIS A 89 6.41 37.00 17.40
N GLN A 90 7.62 37.31 17.88
CA GLN A 90 8.04 36.92 19.24
C GLN A 90 7.24 37.61 20.36
N LYS A 91 6.74 38.83 20.16
CA LYS A 91 5.86 39.50 21.14
C LYS A 91 4.47 38.87 21.19
N ILE A 92 3.89 38.52 20.04
CA ILE A 92 2.58 37.85 19.96
C ILE A 92 2.63 36.45 20.59
N ALA A 93 3.73 35.70 20.37
CA ALA A 93 3.92 34.37 20.97
C ALA A 93 3.89 34.40 22.51
N LYS A 94 4.45 35.43 23.16
CA LYS A 94 4.44 35.56 24.63
C LYS A 94 3.05 35.87 25.21
N LEU A 95 2.15 36.49 24.45
CA LEU A 95 0.79 36.79 24.90
C LEU A 95 -0.15 35.57 24.91
N ARG A 96 0.11 34.56 24.08
CA ARG A 96 -0.68 33.30 24.05
C ARG A 96 -0.25 32.28 25.11
N SER A 97 0.82 32.52 25.86
CA SER A 97 1.35 31.58 26.87
C SER A 97 0.74 31.76 28.28
N ARG A 98 -0.37 32.49 28.42
CA ARG A 98 -0.98 32.85 29.71
C ARG A 98 -2.50 32.62 29.83
N SER A 99 -3.15 32.07 28.81
CA SER A 99 -4.60 31.80 28.79
C SER A 99 -5.00 30.43 29.34
N ASP A 100 -4.12 29.43 29.23
CA ASP A 100 -4.53 28.02 29.20
C ASP A 100 -4.64 27.36 30.59
N LEU A 101 -4.96 28.16 31.62
CA LEU A 101 -5.07 27.74 33.02
C LEU A 101 -6.48 27.88 33.62
N PHE A 102 -7.50 28.14 32.79
CA PHE A 102 -8.89 28.18 33.22
C PHE A 102 -9.80 27.26 32.39
N ILE A 103 -10.88 26.82 33.04
CA ILE A 103 -11.96 25.92 32.58
C ILE A 103 -11.60 24.42 32.63
N LYS A 104 -12.15 23.76 33.66
CA LYS A 104 -12.21 22.31 33.88
C LYS A 104 -13.70 21.92 33.90
N LYS A 105 -14.03 20.69 33.46
CA LYS A 105 -15.38 20.06 33.38
C LYS A 105 -16.27 20.49 32.18
N SER A 106 -16.48 19.57 31.24
CA SER A 106 -17.84 19.17 30.81
C SER A 106 -17.87 17.76 30.21
N THR A 107 -18.74 16.94 30.80
CA THR A 107 -19.62 15.88 30.25
C THR A 107 -19.30 15.12 28.94
N ARG A 108 -19.50 13.79 28.97
CA ARG A 108 -19.57 12.91 27.80
C ARG A 108 -20.80 13.21 26.92
N VAL A 109 -20.67 13.06 25.60
CA VAL A 109 -21.79 12.74 24.68
C VAL A 109 -21.31 11.66 23.70
N ASN A 110 -22.24 10.81 23.24
CA ASN A 110 -21.98 9.67 22.35
C ASN A 110 -22.17 10.05 20.85
N ASN A 111 -21.90 9.08 19.97
CA ASN A 111 -22.05 9.09 18.49
C ASN A 111 -20.84 9.64 17.71
N GLY A 112 -20.42 9.01 16.60
CA GLY A 112 -20.87 7.73 16.04
C GLY A 112 -19.97 7.27 14.90
N GLY A 113 -19.32 6.11 15.05
CA GLY A 113 -18.38 5.56 14.06
C GLY A 113 -18.99 4.41 13.26
N TRP A 114 -18.95 4.51 11.93
CA TRP A 114 -19.43 3.45 11.04
C TRP A 114 -18.54 2.20 11.10
N ARG A 115 -18.95 1.20 11.86
CA ARG A 115 -18.40 -0.17 11.77
C ARG A 115 -19.12 -0.95 10.67
N LEU A 116 -18.38 -1.37 9.65
CA LEU A 116 -18.81 -2.43 8.73
C LEU A 116 -18.78 -3.78 9.45
N GLN A 117 -19.95 -4.29 9.85
CA GLN A 117 -20.08 -5.71 10.23
C GLN A 117 -20.17 -6.56 8.96
N VAL A 118 -19.09 -7.25 8.61
CA VAL A 118 -19.09 -8.27 7.56
C VAL A 118 -19.52 -9.60 8.19
N ASN A 119 -20.82 -9.90 8.13
CA ASN A 119 -21.39 -11.15 8.63
C ASN A 119 -21.09 -12.31 7.65
N ASN A 120 -19.89 -12.89 7.73
CA ASN A 120 -19.56 -14.16 7.09
C ASN A 120 -19.50 -15.30 8.14
N SER A 121 -20.44 -16.24 8.06
CA SER A 121 -20.54 -17.41 8.94
C SER A 121 -19.54 -18.52 8.57
N ILE A 122 -18.26 -18.22 8.71
CA ILE A 122 -17.19 -19.22 8.50
C ILE A 122 -17.17 -20.20 9.67
N LYS A 123 -17.18 -21.51 9.36
CA LYS A 123 -17.07 -22.59 10.35
C LYS A 123 -15.79 -22.41 11.16
N ARG A 124 -15.86 -22.55 12.49
CA ARG A 124 -14.68 -22.43 13.38
C ARG A 124 -13.61 -23.42 12.95
N ALA A 125 -12.44 -22.92 12.55
CA ALA A 125 -11.25 -23.74 12.42
C ALA A 125 -10.85 -24.31 13.80
N ALA A 126 -10.26 -25.50 13.81
CA ALA A 126 -9.67 -26.09 15.01
C ALA A 126 -8.54 -25.19 15.56
N PRO A 127 -8.27 -25.22 16.88
CA PRO A 127 -7.21 -24.40 17.48
C PRO A 127 -5.83 -24.85 16.99
N VAL A 128 -5.30 -24.14 15.99
CA VAL A 128 -3.89 -24.24 15.59
C VAL A 128 -3.01 -23.85 16.79
N SER A 129 -1.91 -24.57 17.00
CA SER A 129 -1.01 -24.37 18.12
C SER A 129 -0.55 -22.91 18.26
N ASN A 130 -0.61 -22.35 19.47
CA ASN A 130 -0.27 -20.95 19.78
C ASN A 130 1.22 -20.57 19.63
N ALA A 131 2.03 -21.41 18.98
CA ALA A 131 3.38 -21.09 18.56
C ALA A 131 3.34 -20.07 17.39
N ARG A 132 3.17 -18.79 17.74
CA ARG A 132 3.39 -17.70 16.78
C ARG A 132 4.86 -17.76 16.32
N PHE A 133 5.08 -17.75 15.02
CA PHE A 133 6.40 -17.68 14.42
C PHE A 133 7.16 -16.46 14.96
N LYS A 134 8.37 -16.67 15.49
CA LYS A 134 9.26 -15.59 15.98
C LYS A 134 10.69 -15.94 15.59
N TRP A 135 11.38 -15.01 14.92
CA TRP A 135 12.73 -15.26 14.46
C TRP A 135 13.80 -14.62 15.37
N GLY A 136 14.78 -15.44 15.73
CA GLY A 136 15.97 -15.02 16.47
C GLY A 136 16.95 -14.22 15.60
N GLU A 137 18.02 -13.72 16.21
CA GLU A 137 19.14 -13.11 15.44
C GLU A 137 19.99 -14.18 14.73
N GLN A 138 19.74 -15.45 15.05
CA GLN A 138 20.35 -16.64 14.47
C GLN A 138 19.55 -17.23 13.30
N HIS A 139 18.36 -16.70 12.97
CA HIS A 139 17.56 -17.19 11.84
C HIS A 139 18.03 -16.50 10.55
N MET A 140 18.26 -17.29 9.50
CA MET A 140 18.85 -16.80 8.25
C MET A 140 17.77 -16.25 7.31
N LEU A 141 17.29 -15.04 7.59
CA LEU A 141 16.49 -14.29 6.63
C LEU A 141 17.28 -14.10 5.33
N GLN A 142 16.75 -14.62 4.23
CA GLN A 142 17.31 -14.39 2.91
C GLN A 142 16.74 -13.08 2.38
N HIS A 143 17.62 -12.15 1.98
CA HIS A 143 17.24 -10.87 1.41
C HIS A 143 17.70 -10.76 -0.05
N ALA A 144 16.89 -10.11 -0.87
CA ALA A 144 17.23 -9.73 -2.23
C ALA A 144 16.63 -8.37 -2.58
N GLN A 145 17.28 -7.66 -3.49
CA GLN A 145 16.82 -6.36 -3.97
C GLN A 145 17.23 -6.16 -5.43
N ALA A 146 16.35 -5.62 -6.24
CA ALA A 146 16.68 -5.25 -7.61
C ALA A 146 15.89 -4.00 -8.03
N ALA A 147 16.46 -3.23 -8.95
CA ALA A 147 15.87 -2.00 -9.43
C ALA A 147 16.07 -1.83 -10.95
N PHE A 148 15.28 -0.95 -11.54
CA PHE A 148 15.39 -0.50 -12.92
C PHE A 148 14.87 0.94 -13.03
N ASP A 149 15.78 1.87 -13.36
CA ASP A 149 15.45 3.27 -13.59
C ASP A 149 15.05 3.47 -15.06
N PHE A 150 13.83 3.93 -15.30
CA PHE A 150 13.32 4.42 -16.59
C PHE A 150 13.06 5.94 -16.56
N HIS A 151 12.63 6.45 -15.42
CA HIS A 151 12.49 7.86 -15.08
C HIS A 151 13.34 8.27 -13.87
N GLY A 152 13.70 7.33 -12.99
CA GLY A 152 14.54 7.56 -11.81
C GLY A 152 13.84 8.31 -10.67
N GLU A 153 12.50 8.32 -10.69
CA GLU A 153 11.62 8.93 -9.69
C GLU A 153 11.27 7.99 -8.53
N ASP A 154 11.43 6.68 -8.74
CA ASP A 154 11.44 5.66 -7.68
C ASP A 154 12.46 5.96 -6.57
N ALA A 155 12.12 5.47 -5.37
CA ALA A 155 13.01 5.40 -4.23
C ALA A 155 12.68 4.21 -3.34
N GLY A 156 13.70 3.63 -2.70
CA GLY A 156 13.51 2.57 -1.75
C GLY A 156 14.61 2.43 -0.70
N ALA A 157 14.30 1.68 0.36
CA ALA A 157 15.26 1.22 1.34
C ALA A 157 14.76 -0.08 2.01
N ALA A 158 15.67 -1.01 2.26
CA ALA A 158 15.37 -2.24 2.99
C ALA A 158 16.36 -2.49 4.14
N SER A 159 15.96 -3.36 5.05
CA SER A 159 16.78 -3.91 6.13
C SER A 159 16.30 -5.33 6.44
N CYS A 160 16.91 -6.02 7.40
CA CYS A 160 16.42 -7.32 7.88
C CYS A 160 15.07 -7.28 8.61
N TYR A 161 14.42 -6.12 8.70
CA TYR A 161 13.13 -5.96 9.36
C TYR A 161 12.17 -4.96 8.71
N PHE A 162 12.52 -4.35 7.57
CA PHE A 162 11.57 -3.61 6.75
C PHE A 162 11.92 -3.60 5.25
N HIS A 163 10.91 -3.38 4.42
CA HIS A 163 11.03 -2.82 3.09
C HIS A 163 10.27 -1.48 3.04
N ILE A 164 10.80 -0.50 2.32
CA ILE A 164 10.17 0.79 2.04
C ILE A 164 10.32 1.04 0.53
N VAL A 165 9.20 1.27 -0.17
CA VAL A 165 9.17 1.69 -1.57
C VAL A 165 8.27 2.92 -1.70
N ALA A 166 8.71 3.90 -2.48
CA ALA A 166 7.93 5.08 -2.83
C ALA A 166 8.17 5.39 -4.32
N ASP A 167 7.19 5.11 -5.18
CA ASP A 167 7.28 5.53 -6.59
C ASP A 167 7.08 7.04 -6.70
N GLY A 168 7.78 7.68 -7.63
CA GLY A 168 7.67 9.11 -7.87
C GLY A 168 6.73 9.44 -9.01
N VAL A 169 5.42 9.56 -8.73
CA VAL A 169 4.41 9.89 -9.74
C VAL A 169 4.73 11.21 -10.48
N SER A 170 5.17 11.07 -11.73
CA SER A 170 5.30 12.16 -12.68
C SER A 170 3.93 12.71 -13.09
N SER A 171 3.76 14.03 -13.13
CA SER A 171 2.52 14.65 -13.61
C SER A 171 2.46 14.61 -15.15
N PRO A 172 1.63 13.76 -15.80
CA PRO A 172 1.64 13.62 -17.26
C PRO A 172 1.31 14.94 -17.96
N PHE A 173 2.30 15.48 -18.66
CA PHE A 173 2.21 16.57 -19.64
C PHE A 173 1.37 17.79 -19.23
N GLY A 174 1.45 18.18 -17.96
CA GLY A 174 1.01 19.50 -17.55
C GLY A 174 1.89 20.57 -18.22
N ARG A 175 1.37 21.30 -19.21
CA ARG A 175 2.02 22.52 -19.77
C ARG A 175 2.33 23.60 -18.70
N GLN A 176 1.82 23.43 -17.48
CA GLN A 176 2.05 24.25 -16.29
C GLN A 176 2.97 23.58 -15.24
N SER A 177 3.54 22.41 -15.55
CA SER A 177 4.59 21.74 -14.77
C SER A 177 6.00 21.98 -15.34
N LEU A 178 6.05 22.56 -16.56
CA LEU A 178 7.26 23.05 -17.24
C LEU A 178 7.36 24.60 -17.20
N VAL A 179 6.49 25.26 -16.42
CA VAL A 179 6.50 26.72 -16.22
C VAL A 179 6.59 26.97 -14.72
N ASP A 180 7.80 26.87 -14.19
CA ASP A 180 8.16 27.51 -12.92
C ASP A 180 8.83 28.85 -13.22
N TYR A 181 8.92 29.70 -12.20
CA TYR A 181 9.43 31.08 -12.28
C TYR A 181 10.93 31.15 -12.67
N ASP A 182 11.64 30.01 -12.53
CA ASP A 182 13.09 29.86 -12.71
C ASP A 182 13.46 28.78 -13.75
N GLY A 183 12.48 28.26 -14.52
CA GLY A 183 12.70 27.45 -15.73
C GLY A 183 13.19 25.99 -15.59
N VAL A 184 13.66 25.54 -14.41
CA VAL A 184 14.16 24.16 -14.22
C VAL A 184 13.06 23.21 -13.75
N PRO A 185 12.80 22.07 -14.42
CA PRO A 185 11.84 21.08 -13.95
C PRO A 185 12.33 20.37 -12.69
N VAL A 186 11.41 20.10 -11.75
CA VAL A 186 11.71 19.43 -10.48
C VAL A 186 11.02 18.07 -10.47
N SER A 187 11.81 17.00 -10.39
CA SER A 187 11.37 15.60 -10.37
C SER A 187 10.74 15.20 -9.03
N SER A 188 9.72 14.34 -9.10
CA SER A 188 9.10 13.68 -7.94
C SER A 188 10.09 12.84 -7.13
N ALA A 189 11.21 12.39 -7.74
CA ALA A 189 12.34 11.71 -7.08
C ALA A 189 12.79 12.38 -5.76
N ILE A 190 12.75 13.72 -5.70
CA ILE A 190 13.16 14.47 -4.50
C ILE A 190 12.23 14.16 -3.33
N LEU A 191 10.92 14.04 -3.59
CA LEU A 191 9.94 13.72 -2.57
C LEU A 191 9.97 12.22 -2.22
N SER A 192 10.12 11.34 -3.20
CA SER A 192 10.27 9.89 -2.98
C SER A 192 11.47 9.58 -2.08
N LYS A 193 12.65 10.12 -2.42
CA LYS A 193 13.93 9.85 -1.73
C LYS A 193 13.94 10.45 -0.32
N GLU A 194 13.38 11.64 -0.13
CA GLU A 194 13.23 12.23 1.20
C GLU A 194 12.16 11.53 2.07
N LEU A 195 11.08 11.03 1.46
CA LEU A 195 10.05 10.25 2.16
C LEU A 195 10.61 8.92 2.67
N VAL A 196 11.30 8.16 1.80
CA VAL A 196 12.01 6.92 2.19
C VAL A 196 13.00 7.20 3.32
N ARG A 197 13.81 8.27 3.22
CA ARG A 197 14.77 8.66 4.26
C ARG A 197 14.10 8.95 5.60
N CYS A 198 12.98 9.69 5.61
CA CYS A 198 12.24 9.99 6.83
C CYS A 198 11.58 8.74 7.44
N VAL A 199 10.97 7.87 6.62
CA VAL A 199 10.34 6.63 7.11
C VAL A 199 11.40 5.69 7.70
N ARG A 200 12.56 5.54 7.04
CA ARG A 200 13.65 4.68 7.50
C ARG A 200 14.13 5.07 8.90
N ILE A 201 14.45 6.35 9.10
CA ILE A 201 14.92 6.89 10.39
C ILE A 201 13.88 6.62 11.49
N VAL A 202 12.60 6.88 11.23
CA VAL A 202 11.54 6.68 12.23
C VAL A 202 11.33 5.20 12.58
N LEU A 203 11.51 4.25 11.64
CA LEU A 203 11.48 2.82 11.95
C LEU A 203 12.74 2.33 12.69
N GLU A 204 13.91 2.87 12.32
CA GLU A 204 15.20 2.61 12.99
C GLU A 204 15.18 3.09 14.45
N GLU A 205 14.58 4.26 14.71
CA GLU A 205 14.39 4.86 16.04
C GLU A 205 13.28 4.16 16.85
N LEU A 206 12.03 4.06 16.34
CA LEU A 206 10.88 3.56 17.11
C LEU A 206 10.95 2.07 17.47
N SER A 207 11.74 1.27 16.74
CA SER A 207 11.94 -0.15 17.05
C SER A 207 13.29 -0.44 17.71
N SER A 208 14.11 0.58 17.98
CA SER A 208 15.50 0.44 18.42
C SER A 208 16.30 -0.57 17.57
N HIS A 209 16.13 -0.50 16.24
CA HIS A 209 16.64 -1.46 15.25
C HIS A 209 16.12 -2.90 15.45
N ASN A 210 14.80 -3.06 15.50
CA ASN A 210 14.12 -4.32 15.80
C ASN A 210 14.58 -4.99 17.12
N ARG A 211 14.76 -4.18 18.17
CA ARG A 211 15.02 -4.58 19.57
C ARG A 211 13.86 -4.30 20.53
N GLU A 212 12.96 -3.38 20.20
CA GLU A 212 11.78 -3.03 21.01
C GLU A 212 10.46 -3.20 20.23
N GLN A 213 9.43 -3.74 20.88
CA GLN A 213 8.19 -4.14 20.21
C GLN A 213 7.37 -2.95 19.71
N LEU A 214 7.35 -2.78 18.38
CA LEU A 214 6.51 -1.80 17.70
C LEU A 214 5.08 -2.32 17.47
N ASP A 215 4.07 -1.70 18.09
CA ASP A 215 2.65 -2.00 17.79
C ASP A 215 2.14 -1.28 16.53
N GLN A 216 0.94 -1.66 16.06
CA GLN A 216 0.36 -1.12 14.81
C GLN A 216 0.06 0.39 14.88
N ALA A 217 -0.31 0.93 16.05
CA ALA A 217 -0.62 2.35 16.20
C ALA A 217 0.65 3.20 16.29
N ALA A 218 1.70 2.69 16.94
CA ALA A 218 3.02 3.31 16.94
C ALA A 218 3.66 3.29 15.53
N PHE A 219 3.53 2.18 14.80
CA PHE A 219 3.94 2.07 13.39
C PHE A 219 3.19 3.06 12.50
N GLU A 220 1.85 3.10 12.58
CA GLU A 220 1.01 4.04 11.82
C GLU A 220 1.36 5.50 12.12
N GLY A 221 1.44 5.87 13.41
CA GLY A 221 1.83 7.21 13.84
C GLY A 221 3.21 7.63 13.34
N GLY A 222 4.19 6.72 13.45
CA GLY A 222 5.56 6.93 12.97
C GLY A 222 5.63 7.20 11.47
N VAL A 223 5.00 6.36 10.63
CA VAL A 223 4.98 6.56 9.18
C VAL A 223 4.23 7.86 8.82
N VAL A 224 3.15 8.19 9.51
CA VAL A 224 2.40 9.45 9.33
C VAL A 224 3.23 10.69 9.70
N ASP A 225 4.05 10.63 10.75
CA ASP A 225 4.93 11.74 11.15
C ASP A 225 6.18 11.84 10.27
N ALA A 226 6.69 10.72 9.74
CA ALA A 226 7.69 10.71 8.68
C ALA A 226 7.18 11.40 7.40
N ILE A 227 5.94 11.10 6.96
CA ILE A 227 5.30 11.78 5.82
C ILE A 227 5.17 13.30 6.07
N LYS A 228 4.79 13.73 7.29
CA LYS A 228 4.74 15.16 7.64
C LYS A 228 6.14 15.80 7.55
N THR A 229 7.16 15.11 8.06
CA THR A 229 8.54 15.59 8.10
C THR A 229 9.14 15.73 6.70
N ALA A 230 8.99 14.74 5.83
CA ALA A 230 9.43 14.82 4.43
C ALA A 230 8.76 15.98 3.67
N ARG A 231 7.44 16.18 3.86
CA ARG A 231 6.72 17.31 3.26
C ARG A 231 7.18 18.69 3.77
N ILE A 232 7.70 18.78 5.00
CA ILE A 232 8.31 20.00 5.54
C ILE A 232 9.69 20.23 4.91
N ASN A 233 10.52 19.19 4.82
CA ASN A 233 11.87 19.31 4.26
C ASN A 233 11.84 19.64 2.76
N CYS A 234 10.88 19.08 2.01
CA CYS A 234 10.64 19.41 0.60
C CYS A 234 9.84 20.72 0.37
N PHE A 235 9.43 21.46 1.41
CA PHE A 235 8.49 22.60 1.29
C PHE A 235 8.99 23.76 0.41
N GLN A 236 10.30 23.84 0.15
CA GLN A 236 10.89 24.74 -0.84
C GLN A 236 10.33 24.49 -2.26
N HIS A 237 10.05 23.23 -2.63
CA HIS A 237 9.53 22.82 -3.94
C HIS A 237 7.99 22.86 -4.04
N ARG A 238 7.28 23.49 -3.08
CA ARG A 238 5.80 23.50 -3.03
C ARG A 238 5.09 24.11 -4.26
N LYS A 239 5.80 24.89 -5.08
CA LYS A 239 5.31 25.37 -6.39
C LYS A 239 5.18 24.20 -7.37
N SER A 240 6.21 23.36 -7.45
CA SER A 240 6.29 22.18 -8.30
C SER A 240 5.21 21.15 -7.94
N ARG A 241 4.88 20.24 -8.86
CA ARG A 241 3.78 19.25 -8.70
C ARG A 241 4.27 17.90 -8.16
N LEU A 242 5.18 17.90 -7.18
CA LEU A 242 5.79 16.68 -6.66
C LEU A 242 4.74 15.78 -5.98
N ALA A 243 4.74 14.50 -6.36
CA ALA A 243 3.83 13.48 -5.87
C ALA A 243 4.56 12.13 -5.78
N THR A 244 4.22 11.31 -4.78
CA THR A 244 4.82 9.97 -4.60
C THR A 244 3.83 9.02 -3.91
N THR A 245 3.88 7.73 -4.21
CA THR A 245 3.17 6.70 -3.45
C THR A 245 4.01 6.25 -2.24
N LEU A 246 3.51 5.32 -1.43
CA LEU A 246 4.29 4.71 -0.35
C LEU A 246 3.76 3.32 0.01
N ALA A 247 4.63 2.32 -0.11
CA ALA A 247 4.47 1.01 0.50
C ALA A 247 5.56 0.80 1.57
N VAL A 248 5.15 0.68 2.84
CA VAL A 248 6.02 0.28 3.95
C VAL A 248 5.61 -1.12 4.39
N SER A 249 6.58 -2.01 4.53
CA SER A 249 6.41 -3.38 5.04
C SER A 249 7.37 -3.56 6.21
N TYR A 250 6.87 -3.81 7.42
CA TYR A 250 7.68 -3.96 8.64
C TYR A 250 7.46 -5.35 9.25
N PHE A 251 8.56 -6.05 9.53
CA PHE A 251 8.56 -7.43 9.98
C PHE A 251 8.74 -7.48 11.51
N ASN A 252 7.63 -7.55 12.25
CA ASN A 252 7.65 -7.56 13.72
C ASN A 252 8.02 -8.96 14.26
N ARG A 253 9.29 -9.10 14.69
CA ARG A 253 9.88 -10.36 15.15
C ARG A 253 9.28 -10.94 16.45
N TRP A 254 8.71 -10.12 17.33
CA TRP A 254 8.19 -10.57 18.63
C TRP A 254 6.77 -11.10 18.57
N THR A 255 6.01 -10.65 17.58
CA THR A 255 4.60 -11.01 17.38
C THR A 255 4.39 -12.02 16.27
N GLY A 256 5.34 -12.12 15.32
CA GLY A 256 5.22 -12.93 14.11
C GLY A 256 4.37 -12.27 13.03
N THR A 257 4.30 -10.94 13.00
CA THR A 257 3.41 -10.23 12.06
C THR A 257 4.15 -9.27 11.14
N LEU A 258 3.80 -9.35 9.86
CA LEU A 258 3.98 -8.28 8.91
C LEU A 258 2.98 -7.15 9.24
N LEU A 259 3.48 -5.93 9.43
CA LEU A 259 2.68 -4.70 9.41
C LEU A 259 2.92 -4.00 8.08
N THR A 260 1.87 -3.60 7.37
CA THR A 260 1.99 -2.83 6.12
C THR A 260 1.25 -1.51 6.18
N PHE A 261 1.88 -0.44 5.69
CA PHE A 261 1.26 0.85 5.40
C PHE A 261 1.25 1.03 3.87
N SER A 262 0.07 1.22 3.29
CA SER A 262 -0.11 1.34 1.84
C SER A 262 -0.84 2.63 1.48
N LEU A 263 -0.26 3.39 0.56
CA LEU A 263 -0.75 4.66 0.03
C LEU A 263 -0.38 4.69 -1.45
N GLY A 264 -1.37 4.73 -2.35
CA GLY A 264 -1.17 4.49 -3.78
C GLY A 264 -1.14 3.00 -4.15
N ASP A 265 -0.52 2.67 -5.28
CA ASP A 265 -0.55 1.36 -5.96
C ASP A 265 0.74 0.53 -5.82
N SER A 266 1.83 1.10 -5.29
CA SER A 266 2.94 0.32 -4.72
C SER A 266 2.40 -0.73 -3.72
N LYS A 267 2.89 -1.97 -3.81
CA LYS A 267 2.31 -3.14 -3.12
C LYS A 267 3.31 -3.94 -2.28
N CYS A 268 2.75 -4.72 -1.36
CA CYS A 268 3.43 -5.85 -0.73
C CYS A 268 2.61 -7.13 -0.91
N LEU A 269 3.28 -8.24 -1.21
CA LEU A 269 2.73 -9.59 -1.29
C LEU A 269 3.40 -10.50 -0.25
N VAL A 270 2.70 -11.55 0.19
CA VAL A 270 3.34 -12.73 0.78
C VAL A 270 2.97 -13.94 -0.05
N VAL A 271 3.99 -14.65 -0.53
CA VAL A 271 3.87 -15.94 -1.20
C VAL A 271 4.27 -17.04 -0.22
N ARG A 272 3.43 -18.07 -0.11
CA ARG A 272 3.61 -19.24 0.75
C ARG A 272 3.36 -20.48 -0.10
N ARG A 273 4.36 -21.37 -0.23
CA ARG A 273 4.25 -22.63 -1.01
C ARG A 273 3.68 -22.40 -2.42
N GLY A 274 4.32 -21.51 -3.18
CA GLY A 274 3.90 -21.15 -4.54
C GLY A 274 2.57 -20.40 -4.67
N THR A 275 1.90 -20.00 -3.58
CA THR A 275 0.59 -19.31 -3.62
C THR A 275 0.66 -17.93 -2.98
N VAL A 276 0.07 -16.91 -3.61
CA VAL A 276 -0.12 -15.57 -2.98
C VAL A 276 -1.16 -15.67 -1.86
N VAL A 277 -0.71 -15.66 -0.60
CA VAL A 277 -1.57 -15.72 0.60
C VAL A 277 -1.88 -14.35 1.19
N TYR A 278 -1.13 -13.32 0.80
CA TYR A 278 -1.38 -11.92 1.17
C TYR A 278 -1.03 -10.98 0.02
N GLU A 279 -1.79 -9.89 -0.07
CA GLU A 279 -1.60 -8.77 -1.00
C GLU A 279 -2.16 -7.52 -0.33
N THR A 280 -1.42 -6.41 -0.31
CA THR A 280 -1.89 -5.12 0.25
C THR A 280 -2.97 -4.46 -0.62
N LEU A 281 -3.87 -3.72 0.02
CA LEU A 281 -4.83 -2.87 -0.68
C LEU A 281 -4.14 -1.65 -1.31
N ALA A 282 -4.10 -1.59 -2.65
CA ALA A 282 -3.75 -0.37 -3.36
C ALA A 282 -4.83 0.70 -3.15
N VAL A 283 -4.44 1.93 -2.81
CA VAL A 283 -5.36 3.01 -2.44
C VAL A 283 -5.52 3.98 -3.60
N LEU A 284 -6.60 3.81 -4.36
CA LEU A 284 -6.83 4.45 -5.64
C LEU A 284 -7.94 5.52 -5.57
N ARG A 285 -7.80 6.60 -6.35
CA ARG A 285 -8.87 7.60 -6.56
C ARG A 285 -9.76 7.22 -7.75
N GLU A 286 -9.17 6.58 -8.74
CA GLU A 286 -9.74 5.98 -9.95
C GLU A 286 -8.75 4.93 -10.49
N PHE A 287 -9.11 4.13 -11.50
CA PHE A 287 -8.14 3.31 -12.24
C PHE A 287 -6.91 4.12 -12.69
N ASN A 288 -5.71 3.56 -12.51
CA ASN A 288 -4.41 4.18 -12.79
C ASN A 288 -4.29 5.62 -12.24
N MET A 289 -4.85 5.87 -11.05
CA MET A 289 -4.87 7.19 -10.39
C MET A 289 -4.70 7.02 -8.87
N PRO A 290 -3.47 6.75 -8.40
CA PRO A 290 -3.19 6.51 -6.98
C PRO A 290 -3.57 7.69 -6.07
N THR A 291 -3.75 7.39 -4.78
CA THR A 291 -3.49 8.40 -3.73
C THR A 291 -1.99 8.65 -3.63
N VAL A 292 -1.60 9.90 -3.39
CA VAL A 292 -0.18 10.30 -3.39
C VAL A 292 0.12 11.26 -2.25
N VAL A 293 1.26 11.08 -1.60
CA VAL A 293 1.88 12.10 -0.78
C VAL A 293 2.29 13.24 -1.70
N ASN A 294 1.84 14.45 -1.40
CA ASN A 294 2.19 15.63 -2.19
C ASN A 294 2.33 16.87 -1.28
N LEU A 295 2.99 17.92 -1.78
CA LEU A 295 3.33 19.09 -0.98
C LEU A 295 2.14 20.01 -0.67
N ARG A 296 0.99 19.85 -1.34
CA ARG A 296 -0.14 20.79 -1.30
C ARG A 296 -1.28 20.30 -0.39
N GLU A 297 -1.73 19.06 -0.58
CA GLU A 297 -2.79 18.45 0.22
C GLU A 297 -2.22 17.85 1.52
N GLN A 298 -2.95 17.92 2.63
CA GLN A 298 -2.58 17.25 3.87
C GLN A 298 -2.95 15.76 3.82
N LEU A 299 -2.12 14.91 4.42
CA LEU A 299 -2.43 13.50 4.62
C LEU A 299 -3.65 13.38 5.54
N VAL A 300 -4.65 12.59 5.12
CA VAL A 300 -5.85 12.28 5.91
C VAL A 300 -5.92 10.76 6.16
N PRO A 301 -6.47 10.28 7.30
CA PRO A 301 -6.47 8.85 7.62
C PRO A 301 -7.11 7.93 6.57
N LYS A 302 -8.04 8.45 5.77
CA LYS A 302 -8.68 7.73 4.66
C LYS A 302 -7.86 7.65 3.37
N ALA A 303 -6.65 8.22 3.33
CA ALA A 303 -5.79 8.26 2.14
C ALA A 303 -4.72 7.16 2.14
N TYR A 304 -4.67 6.33 3.16
CA TYR A 304 -3.81 5.15 3.29
C TYR A 304 -4.60 4.02 3.95
N VAL A 305 -4.03 2.82 3.95
CA VAL A 305 -4.53 1.68 4.74
C VAL A 305 -3.36 1.11 5.54
N VAL A 306 -3.61 0.81 6.82
CA VAL A 306 -2.69 0.00 7.63
C VAL A 306 -3.31 -1.38 7.84
N GLN A 307 -2.51 -2.42 7.61
CA GLN A 307 -2.91 -3.81 7.70
C GLN A 307 -1.87 -4.62 8.48
N SER A 308 -2.30 -5.76 9.02
CA SER A 308 -1.42 -6.73 9.69
C SER A 308 -1.71 -8.15 9.21
N PHE A 309 -0.66 -8.97 9.07
CA PHE A 309 -0.71 -10.34 8.58
C PHE A 309 0.23 -11.26 9.38
N ALA A 310 -0.18 -12.49 9.64
CA ALA A 310 0.62 -13.45 10.40
C ALA A 310 1.58 -14.23 9.50
N LEU A 311 2.88 -13.99 9.71
CA LEU A 311 3.97 -14.64 8.99
C LEU A 311 4.17 -16.08 9.49
N GLN A 312 4.73 -16.91 8.62
CA GLN A 312 5.13 -18.30 8.87
C GLN A 312 6.50 -18.57 8.26
N GLU A 313 7.16 -19.61 8.76
CA GLU A 313 8.35 -20.20 8.16
C GLU A 313 8.07 -20.62 6.70
N GLY A 314 8.98 -20.33 5.79
CA GLY A 314 8.81 -20.50 4.35
C GLY A 314 8.04 -19.38 3.63
N ASP A 315 7.58 -18.34 4.33
CA ASP A 315 7.00 -17.16 3.68
C ASP A 315 8.05 -16.39 2.88
N THR A 316 7.69 -15.95 1.66
CA THR A 316 8.46 -14.96 0.90
C THR A 316 7.64 -13.69 0.77
N CYS A 317 8.11 -12.62 1.42
CA CYS A 317 7.55 -11.27 1.33
C CYS A 317 8.19 -10.51 0.17
N LEU A 318 7.38 -9.90 -0.70
CA LEU A 318 7.81 -9.02 -1.78
C LEU A 318 7.22 -7.62 -1.54
N THR A 319 7.97 -6.55 -1.79
CA THR A 319 7.46 -5.16 -1.73
C THR A 319 8.02 -4.37 -2.92
N PHE A 320 7.16 -3.70 -3.68
CA PHE A 320 7.51 -3.15 -4.99
C PHE A 320 6.63 -1.98 -5.47
N SER A 321 7.13 -1.20 -6.43
CA SER A 321 6.39 -0.17 -7.16
C SER A 321 5.50 -0.76 -8.26
N ASP A 322 4.51 0.01 -8.73
CA ASP A 322 3.46 -0.45 -9.65
C ASP A 322 4.02 -0.94 -10.99
N GLY A 323 5.17 -0.43 -11.45
CA GLY A 323 5.91 -0.92 -12.63
C GLY A 323 6.25 -2.42 -12.63
N LEU A 324 6.26 -3.10 -11.48
CA LEU A 324 6.28 -4.58 -11.43
C LEU A 324 4.86 -5.17 -11.62
N GLY A 325 3.88 -4.64 -10.86
CA GLY A 325 2.52 -5.17 -10.77
C GLY A 325 1.64 -4.95 -12.02
N ASP A 326 1.98 -3.94 -12.82
CA ASP A 326 1.34 -3.66 -14.12
C ASP A 326 1.89 -4.53 -15.25
N ASN A 327 3.05 -5.15 -15.06
CA ASN A 327 3.77 -5.90 -16.09
C ASN A 327 3.84 -7.42 -15.83
N LEU A 328 3.69 -7.90 -14.59
CA LEU A 328 3.61 -9.34 -14.24
C LEU A 328 2.26 -9.76 -13.65
N TYR A 329 1.76 -10.93 -14.05
CA TYR A 329 0.62 -11.58 -13.41
C TYR A 329 1.03 -12.24 -12.08
N LYS A 330 0.04 -12.55 -11.22
CA LYS A 330 0.25 -13.35 -10.00
C LYS A 330 0.94 -14.67 -10.31
N ASP A 331 0.53 -15.29 -11.41
CA ASP A 331 1.03 -16.58 -11.87
C ASP A 331 2.54 -16.50 -12.25
N ASP A 332 2.98 -15.43 -12.92
CA ASP A 332 4.38 -15.18 -13.29
C ASP A 332 5.28 -15.05 -12.05
N ILE A 333 4.81 -14.28 -11.05
CA ILE A 333 5.53 -14.06 -9.79
C ILE A 333 5.69 -15.38 -9.03
N THR A 334 4.63 -16.19 -8.95
CA THR A 334 4.66 -17.49 -8.27
C THR A 334 5.51 -18.52 -9.01
N ALA A 335 5.52 -18.51 -10.35
CA ALA A 335 6.33 -19.42 -11.16
C ALA A 335 7.84 -19.14 -10.99
N ALA A 336 8.26 -17.88 -10.99
CA ALA A 336 9.66 -17.50 -10.76
C ALA A 336 10.16 -17.91 -9.37
N LEU A 337 9.31 -17.77 -8.33
CA LEU A 337 9.62 -18.24 -6.98
C LEU A 337 9.73 -19.77 -6.88
N ALA A 338 8.80 -20.49 -7.48
CA ALA A 338 8.82 -21.96 -7.50
C ALA A 338 10.04 -22.53 -8.25
N ALA A 339 10.48 -21.86 -9.34
CA ALA A 339 11.68 -22.25 -10.06
C ALA A 339 12.96 -22.15 -9.19
N SER A 340 13.06 -21.15 -8.31
CA SER A 340 14.17 -21.02 -7.35
C SER A 340 14.18 -22.14 -6.30
N GLU A 341 13.00 -22.56 -5.84
CA GLU A 341 12.85 -23.66 -4.89
C GLU A 341 13.21 -25.03 -5.49
N LEU A 342 13.23 -25.15 -6.82
CA LEU A 342 13.60 -26.38 -7.55
C LEU A 342 15.05 -26.39 -8.05
N CYS A 343 15.65 -25.23 -8.32
CA CYS A 343 17.00 -25.11 -8.90
C CYS A 343 18.08 -24.65 -7.91
N GLU A 344 17.76 -24.58 -6.61
CA GLU A 344 18.61 -24.01 -5.54
C GLU A 344 19.12 -22.58 -5.81
N THR A 345 18.51 -21.84 -6.75
CA THR A 345 18.95 -20.49 -7.08
C THR A 345 18.55 -19.50 -5.98
N GLY A 346 19.53 -18.74 -5.49
CA GLY A 346 19.31 -17.78 -4.41
C GLY A 346 18.29 -16.70 -4.76
N LEU A 347 17.64 -16.14 -3.72
CA LEU A 347 16.53 -15.19 -3.85
C LEU A 347 16.81 -13.99 -4.78
N GLN A 348 18.08 -13.57 -4.89
CA GLN A 348 18.52 -12.52 -5.82
C GLN A 348 18.29 -12.88 -7.29
N SER A 349 18.49 -14.15 -7.69
CA SER A 349 18.24 -14.60 -9.06
C SER A 349 16.76 -14.50 -9.43
N VAL A 350 15.84 -14.68 -8.46
CA VAL A 350 14.41 -14.46 -8.67
C VAL A 350 14.12 -12.97 -8.81
N CYS A 351 14.74 -12.15 -7.96
CA CYS A 351 14.60 -10.69 -7.99
C CYS A 351 15.03 -10.12 -9.36
N ASP A 352 16.19 -10.54 -9.87
CA ASP A 352 16.72 -10.13 -11.17
C ASP A 352 15.86 -10.68 -12.34
N GLN A 353 15.37 -11.93 -12.23
CA GLN A 353 14.44 -12.51 -13.20
C GLN A 353 13.14 -11.71 -13.28
N LEU A 354 12.51 -11.37 -12.13
CA LEU A 354 11.26 -10.62 -12.07
C LEU A 354 11.42 -9.21 -12.66
N ILE A 355 12.53 -8.52 -12.37
CA ILE A 355 12.84 -7.23 -13.00
C ILE A 355 13.01 -7.39 -14.52
N ASN A 356 13.75 -8.39 -15.00
CA ASN A 356 13.91 -8.63 -16.44
C ASN A 356 12.59 -8.98 -17.13
N MET A 357 11.73 -9.79 -16.50
CA MET A 357 10.39 -10.08 -16.99
C MET A 357 9.49 -8.83 -17.01
N SER A 358 9.72 -7.86 -16.13
CA SER A 358 8.93 -6.62 -16.02
C SER A 358 9.38 -5.48 -16.94
N ARG A 359 10.68 -5.39 -17.26
CA ARG A 359 11.27 -4.28 -18.06
C ARG A 359 10.55 -4.03 -19.39
N GLY A 360 10.30 -2.76 -19.71
CA GLY A 360 9.53 -2.30 -20.88
C GLY A 360 10.17 -2.47 -22.28
N HIS A 361 11.19 -3.33 -22.40
CA HIS A 361 11.86 -3.72 -23.65
C HIS A 361 12.12 -5.23 -23.57
N GLU A 362 12.20 -6.00 -24.66
CA GLU A 362 12.38 -5.63 -26.07
C GLU A 362 11.12 -5.85 -26.93
N LYS A 363 11.15 -5.39 -28.19
CA LYS A 363 10.35 -6.02 -29.25
C LYS A 363 10.94 -7.40 -29.52
N ILE A 364 10.30 -8.46 -29.04
CA ILE A 364 10.57 -9.82 -29.55
C ILE A 364 10.28 -9.77 -31.06
N SER A 365 11.31 -9.94 -31.88
CA SER A 365 11.16 -9.89 -33.33
C SER A 365 10.39 -11.11 -33.79
N LEU A 366 9.30 -10.90 -34.55
CA LEU A 366 8.45 -11.96 -35.12
C LEU A 366 9.16 -12.65 -36.29
N HIS A 367 10.27 -13.32 -36.00
CA HIS A 367 11.12 -14.09 -36.91
C HIS A 367 11.40 -15.47 -36.31
N GLY A 368 10.35 -16.30 -36.29
CA GLY A 368 10.40 -17.68 -35.80
C GLY A 368 9.05 -18.38 -35.94
N ASN A 369 8.86 -19.08 -37.06
CA ASN A 369 7.80 -20.07 -37.34
C ASN A 369 6.36 -19.77 -36.85
N GLY A 370 5.54 -19.23 -37.76
CA GLY A 370 4.40 -19.97 -38.33
C GLY A 370 3.19 -20.37 -37.46
N GLY A 371 3.26 -20.26 -36.14
CA GLY A 371 2.09 -20.42 -35.26
C GLY A 371 1.20 -19.18 -35.29
N VAL A 372 -0.10 -19.37 -35.03
CA VAL A 372 -0.99 -18.26 -34.67
C VAL A 372 -0.59 -17.78 -33.28
N GLY A 373 0.34 -16.82 -33.23
CA GLY A 373 0.89 -16.33 -31.98
C GLY A 373 -0.20 -15.74 -31.09
N GLU A 374 -0.38 -16.28 -29.89
CA GLU A 374 -1.23 -15.68 -28.87
C GLU A 374 -0.79 -14.23 -28.65
N CYS A 375 -1.72 -13.27 -28.80
CA CYS A 375 -1.40 -11.87 -28.58
C CYS A 375 -0.95 -11.70 -27.12
N GLN A 376 0.31 -11.30 -26.91
CA GLN A 376 0.87 -11.20 -25.56
C GLN A 376 0.12 -10.11 -24.76
N LEU A 377 -0.60 -10.53 -23.72
CA LEU A 377 -1.44 -9.67 -22.89
C LEU A 377 -0.71 -9.29 -21.60
N TYR A 378 -0.85 -8.04 -21.16
CA TYR A 378 -0.21 -7.54 -19.94
C TYR A 378 -1.23 -7.23 -18.81
N PRO A 379 -0.82 -7.30 -17.53
CA PRO A 379 -1.71 -7.02 -16.39
C PRO A 379 -2.37 -5.64 -16.45
N PHE A 380 -1.63 -4.58 -16.82
CA PHE A 380 -2.17 -3.23 -16.98
C PHE A 380 -3.33 -3.18 -18.00
N ALA A 381 -3.14 -3.81 -19.17
CA ALA A 381 -4.17 -3.91 -20.20
C ALA A 381 -5.38 -4.71 -19.68
N THR A 382 -5.14 -5.83 -18.98
CA THR A 382 -6.19 -6.63 -18.33
C THR A 382 -6.99 -5.82 -17.29
N ALA A 383 -6.32 -5.01 -16.48
CA ALA A 383 -6.96 -4.13 -15.52
C ALA A 383 -7.77 -3.00 -16.20
N ALA A 384 -7.26 -2.46 -17.32
CA ALA A 384 -7.98 -1.51 -18.15
C ALA A 384 -9.22 -2.11 -18.80
N VAL A 385 -9.18 -3.38 -19.25
CA VAL A 385 -10.35 -4.12 -19.77
C VAL A 385 -11.45 -4.24 -18.70
N LEU A 386 -11.08 -4.60 -17.46
CA LEU A 386 -12.03 -4.74 -16.35
C LEU A 386 -12.73 -3.42 -16.02
N GLU A 387 -11.98 -2.31 -15.93
CA GLU A 387 -12.55 -0.98 -15.68
C GLU A 387 -13.36 -0.46 -16.89
N TYR A 388 -12.89 -0.69 -18.12
CA TYR A 388 -13.60 -0.32 -19.36
C TYR A 388 -15.00 -0.95 -19.38
N ARG A 389 -15.08 -2.27 -19.20
CA ARG A 389 -16.36 -2.99 -19.16
C ARG A 389 -17.25 -2.52 -18.02
N LYS A 390 -16.68 -2.32 -16.82
CA LYS A 390 -17.44 -1.84 -15.66
C LYS A 390 -18.10 -0.49 -15.96
N ARG A 391 -17.36 0.46 -16.53
CA ARG A 391 -17.91 1.77 -16.92
C ARG A 391 -18.92 1.67 -18.07
N THR A 392 -18.67 0.84 -19.07
CA THR A 392 -19.67 0.56 -20.13
C THR A 392 -20.98 0.04 -19.52
N LEU A 393 -20.92 -0.89 -18.56
CA LEU A 393 -22.09 -1.39 -17.83
C LEU A 393 -22.74 -0.35 -16.90
N GLU A 394 -22.01 0.67 -16.45
CA GLU A 394 -22.55 1.80 -15.69
C GLU A 394 -23.25 2.81 -16.63
N GLU A 395 -22.62 3.15 -17.75
CA GLU A 395 -23.16 4.09 -18.75
C GLU A 395 -24.39 3.52 -19.48
N THR A 396 -24.39 2.25 -19.91
CA THR A 396 -25.56 1.59 -20.53
C THR A 396 -26.77 1.50 -19.58
N LYS A 397 -26.56 1.42 -18.25
CA LYS A 397 -27.67 1.46 -17.28
C LYS A 397 -28.30 2.85 -17.12
N LEU A 398 -27.56 3.91 -17.44
CA LEU A 398 -28.03 5.29 -17.43
C LEU A 398 -28.66 5.67 -18.78
N ALA A 399 -28.12 5.15 -19.88
CA ALA A 399 -28.60 5.35 -21.24
C ALA A 399 -29.81 4.45 -21.58
N ALA A 400 -30.95 4.70 -20.94
CA ALA A 400 -32.20 3.92 -21.05
C ALA A 400 -32.93 4.03 -22.42
N GLY A 401 -32.20 4.05 -23.54
CA GLY A 401 -32.78 4.14 -24.89
C GLY A 401 -31.81 4.37 -26.06
N GLY A 402 -30.48 4.26 -25.87
CA GLY A 402 -29.50 4.50 -26.94
C GLY A 402 -28.46 3.37 -27.03
N LEU A 403 -28.36 2.71 -28.19
CA LEU A 403 -27.46 1.56 -28.39
C LEU A 403 -26.01 1.93 -28.74
N LEU A 404 -25.77 3.18 -29.17
CA LEU A 404 -24.48 3.66 -29.66
C LEU A 404 -24.14 5.01 -29.02
N ASP A 405 -22.88 5.17 -28.61
CA ASP A 405 -22.29 6.49 -28.33
C ASP A 405 -22.20 7.31 -29.64
N PRO A 406 -22.22 8.66 -29.60
CA PRO A 406 -21.97 9.53 -30.76
C PRO A 406 -20.71 9.23 -31.61
N SER A 407 -19.74 8.44 -31.13
CA SER A 407 -18.63 7.89 -31.94
C SER A 407 -19.03 6.72 -32.86
N GLY A 408 -20.25 6.20 -32.76
CA GLY A 408 -20.73 5.03 -33.53
C GLY A 408 -20.20 3.68 -33.03
N VAL A 409 -19.53 3.64 -31.87
CA VAL A 409 -18.92 2.42 -31.32
C VAL A 409 -19.91 1.67 -30.44
N ASP A 410 -20.11 0.37 -30.70
CA ASP A 410 -20.70 -0.55 -29.72
C ASP A 410 -19.65 -0.89 -28.66
N HIS A 411 -19.67 -0.12 -27.57
CA HIS A 411 -18.82 -0.35 -26.41
C HIS A 411 -19.15 -1.67 -25.69
N MET A 412 -20.39 -2.15 -25.75
CA MET A 412 -20.82 -3.36 -25.05
C MET A 412 -20.20 -4.60 -25.70
N ALA A 413 -20.37 -4.76 -27.01
CA ALA A 413 -19.78 -5.86 -27.78
C ALA A 413 -18.25 -5.88 -27.65
N LEU A 414 -17.59 -4.71 -27.76
CA LEU A 414 -16.14 -4.62 -27.60
C LEU A 414 -15.68 -4.98 -26.17
N SER A 415 -16.45 -4.63 -25.14
CA SER A 415 -16.16 -5.03 -23.74
C SER A 415 -16.40 -6.52 -23.45
N LEU A 416 -17.18 -7.21 -24.30
CA LEU A 416 -17.35 -8.67 -24.26
C LEU A 416 -16.15 -9.36 -24.92
N GLU A 417 -15.78 -8.93 -26.13
CA GLU A 417 -14.60 -9.42 -26.86
C GLU A 417 -13.31 -9.30 -26.02
N LEU A 418 -13.08 -8.11 -25.43
CA LEU A 418 -11.90 -7.85 -24.62
C LEU A 418 -11.84 -8.71 -23.35
N ILE A 419 -12.97 -8.98 -22.68
CA ILE A 419 -12.97 -9.86 -21.50
C ILE A 419 -12.68 -11.31 -21.85
N GLU A 420 -13.25 -11.81 -22.95
CA GLU A 420 -13.00 -13.20 -23.36
C GLU A 420 -11.52 -13.39 -23.78
N ARG A 421 -10.92 -12.38 -24.43
CA ARG A 421 -9.46 -12.34 -24.72
C ARG A 421 -8.59 -12.41 -23.46
N HIS A 422 -8.93 -11.65 -22.41
CA HIS A 422 -8.12 -11.56 -21.18
C HIS A 422 -8.52 -12.58 -20.08
N LYS A 423 -9.33 -13.57 -20.42
CA LYS A 423 -9.95 -14.52 -19.48
C LYS A 423 -8.91 -15.41 -18.78
N GLY A 424 -9.14 -15.67 -17.49
CA GLY A 424 -8.33 -16.59 -16.69
C GLY A 424 -6.99 -16.05 -16.17
N LYS A 425 -6.51 -14.89 -16.64
CA LYS A 425 -5.26 -14.28 -16.15
C LYS A 425 -5.46 -13.57 -14.80
N GLN A 426 -4.59 -13.85 -13.82
CA GLN A 426 -4.69 -13.30 -12.47
C GLN A 426 -3.82 -12.05 -12.27
N ILE A 427 -4.43 -10.87 -12.14
CA ILE A 427 -3.72 -9.59 -11.88
C ILE A 427 -3.67 -9.25 -10.38
N LEU A 428 -2.89 -8.22 -10.01
CA LEU A 428 -2.88 -7.63 -8.66
C LEU A 428 -4.10 -6.69 -8.46
N ASP A 429 -5.26 -7.27 -8.18
CA ASP A 429 -6.59 -6.63 -8.17
C ASP A 429 -7.06 -6.06 -6.81
N ARG A 430 -6.34 -6.27 -5.70
CA ARG A 430 -6.82 -5.77 -4.39
C ARG A 430 -6.70 -4.25 -4.29
N HIS A 431 -7.78 -3.53 -4.58
CA HIS A 431 -7.83 -2.06 -4.58
C HIS A 431 -8.90 -1.52 -3.62
N LEU A 432 -8.66 -0.34 -3.05
CA LEU A 432 -9.62 0.48 -2.31
C LEU A 432 -9.88 1.77 -3.10
N LEU A 433 -11.09 1.91 -3.67
CA LEU A 433 -11.49 3.07 -4.48
C LEU A 433 -12.08 4.19 -3.61
N LEU A 434 -11.39 5.31 -3.51
CA LEU A 434 -11.79 6.51 -2.77
C LEU A 434 -12.57 7.54 -3.61
N ARG A 435 -13.16 7.10 -4.73
CA ARG A 435 -13.87 7.98 -5.68
C ARG A 435 -15.04 8.69 -5.00
N ARG A 436 -15.18 10.01 -5.22
CA ARG A 436 -16.43 10.72 -4.89
C ARG A 436 -17.43 10.56 -6.06
N PRO A 437 -18.70 10.16 -5.83
CA PRO A 437 -19.66 9.88 -6.91
C PRO A 437 -19.83 11.01 -7.93
N SER A 438 -19.76 12.27 -7.51
CA SER A 438 -20.04 13.45 -8.35
C SER A 438 -18.87 13.94 -9.22
N ARG A 439 -17.80 13.17 -9.39
CA ARG A 439 -16.66 13.55 -10.25
C ARG A 439 -16.75 12.89 -11.62
N LYS A 440 -16.47 13.67 -12.68
CA LYS A 440 -16.18 13.15 -14.02
C LYS A 440 -14.96 12.21 -13.93
N HIS A 441 -14.96 11.16 -14.74
CA HIS A 441 -13.83 10.25 -14.88
C HIS A 441 -12.57 10.97 -15.38
N HIS A 442 -11.41 10.54 -14.87
CA HIS A 442 -10.10 10.99 -15.35
C HIS A 442 -9.83 10.49 -16.77
N TYR A 443 -10.16 9.22 -17.04
CA TYR A 443 -10.07 8.61 -18.37
C TYR A 443 -11.46 8.45 -19.00
N SER A 444 -11.59 8.80 -20.27
CA SER A 444 -12.76 8.45 -21.09
C SER A 444 -12.80 6.95 -21.41
N LEU A 445 -13.96 6.43 -21.83
CA LEU A 445 -14.06 5.07 -22.35
C LEU A 445 -13.11 4.83 -23.54
N MET A 446 -12.87 5.83 -24.40
CA MET A 446 -11.93 5.70 -25.51
C MET A 446 -10.46 5.59 -25.04
N GLN A 447 -10.07 6.32 -24.00
CA GLN A 447 -8.73 6.17 -23.41
C GLN A 447 -8.56 4.80 -22.73
N LEU A 448 -9.58 4.33 -22.00
CA LEU A 448 -9.55 2.98 -21.41
C LEU A 448 -9.51 1.89 -22.48
N ARG A 449 -10.23 2.05 -23.60
CA ARG A 449 -10.14 1.15 -24.75
C ARG A 449 -8.70 1.08 -25.29
N LEU A 450 -8.02 2.21 -25.45
CA LEU A 450 -6.63 2.23 -25.93
C LEU A 450 -5.68 1.52 -24.94
N MET A 451 -5.86 1.73 -23.63
CA MET A 451 -5.11 1.02 -22.58
C MET A 451 -5.39 -0.50 -22.59
N ALA A 452 -6.67 -0.87 -22.73
CA ALA A 452 -7.13 -2.26 -22.87
C ALA A 452 -6.63 -2.96 -24.15
N GLN A 453 -6.20 -2.18 -25.15
CA GLN A 453 -5.65 -2.67 -26.43
C GLN A 453 -4.11 -2.53 -26.50
N MET A 454 -3.43 -2.26 -25.37
CA MET A 454 -1.96 -2.21 -25.33
C MET A 454 -1.32 -3.59 -25.50
N ALA A 455 -0.67 -3.78 -26.66
CA ALA A 455 0.18 -4.94 -26.96
C ALA A 455 1.65 -4.73 -26.53
N THR A 456 1.89 -3.87 -25.54
CA THR A 456 3.20 -3.63 -24.93
C THR A 456 3.07 -3.48 -23.42
N LYS A 457 4.13 -3.85 -22.71
CA LYS A 457 4.34 -3.50 -21.29
C LYS A 457 4.17 -1.98 -21.05
N LYS A 458 3.81 -1.61 -19.82
CA LYS A 458 3.86 -0.22 -19.33
C LYS A 458 5.34 0.10 -19.06
N PRO A 459 5.95 1.10 -19.75
CA PRO A 459 7.32 1.49 -19.47
C PRO A 459 7.34 2.35 -18.21
N ASP A 460 8.09 1.92 -17.19
CA ASP A 460 8.04 2.51 -15.86
C ASP A 460 9.32 2.27 -15.06
N ASP A 461 9.47 2.99 -13.95
CA ASP A 461 10.46 2.65 -12.91
C ASP A 461 10.06 1.35 -12.21
N ILE A 462 11.05 0.62 -11.67
CA ILE A 462 10.79 -0.59 -10.89
C ILE A 462 11.77 -0.69 -9.72
N THR A 463 11.23 -0.76 -8.50
CA THR A 463 11.95 -1.12 -7.27
C THR A 463 11.31 -2.40 -6.73
N LEU A 464 12.13 -3.40 -6.40
CA LEU A 464 11.68 -4.64 -5.77
C LEU A 464 12.60 -5.02 -4.59
N TYR A 465 11.99 -5.25 -3.43
CA TYR A 465 12.61 -5.87 -2.26
C TYR A 465 11.95 -7.20 -1.94
N MET A 466 12.77 -8.20 -1.60
CA MET A 466 12.31 -9.54 -1.24
C MET A 466 12.98 -9.99 0.06
N THR A 467 12.18 -10.59 0.96
CA THR A 467 12.66 -11.26 2.18
C THR A 467 11.98 -12.62 2.29
N ARG A 468 12.75 -13.70 2.31
CA ARG A 468 12.27 -15.06 2.58
C ARG A 468 12.63 -15.45 4.02
N PHE A 469 11.64 -15.94 4.75
CA PHE A 469 11.75 -16.38 6.14
C PHE A 469 12.12 -17.86 6.16
N VAL A 470 13.33 -18.15 6.63
CA VAL A 470 13.95 -19.49 6.75
C VAL A 470 14.39 -19.70 8.19
#